data_AF-A0A522IYP7-F1
#
_entry.id   AF-A0A522IYP7-F1
#
_cell.length_a   1.000
_cell.length_b   1.000
_cell.length_c   1.000
_cell.angle_alpha   90.00
_cell.angle_beta   90.00
_cell.angle_gamma   90.00
#
_symmetry.space_group_name_H-M   'P 1'
#
loop_
_entity.id
_entity.type
_entity.pdbx_description
1 polymer ?
#
loop_
_entity_poly.entity_id
_entity_poly.type
_entity_poly.pdbx_seq_one_letter_code
_entity_poly.pdbx_strand_id
1 'polypeptide(L)' 'MTSPSRAFPSERFSGTERYVATDDLKMAVNAALSLQRPLLVKGEPGTGKTMLAEEVAAALHRPLLQ' A
#
# COMPACT_ATOMS: atom_id res chain seq x y z
N MET A 1 10.32 -20.57 26.48
CA MET A 1 9.54 -19.31 26.44
C MET A 1 10.06 -18.46 25.29
N THR A 2 9.49 -18.61 24.10
CA THR A 2 9.61 -17.65 22.99
C THR A 2 8.45 -17.94 22.06
N SER A 3 7.37 -17.20 22.22
CA SER A 3 6.18 -17.29 21.38
C SER A 3 6.59 -16.99 19.92
N PRO A 4 6.08 -17.73 18.91
CA PRO A 4 6.21 -17.30 17.54
C PRO A 4 5.46 -15.98 17.39
N SER A 5 6.18 -14.92 17.04
CA SER A 5 5.58 -13.64 16.64
C SER A 5 4.63 -13.93 15.49
N ARG A 6 3.34 -13.64 15.69
CA ARG A 6 2.27 -13.89 14.74
C ARG A 6 2.57 -13.07 13.48
N ALA A 7 3.20 -13.71 12.49
CA ALA A 7 3.36 -13.12 11.17
C ALA A 7 1.96 -12.88 10.62
N PHE A 8 1.57 -11.60 10.56
CA PHE A 8 0.31 -11.18 9.95
C PHE A 8 0.35 -11.55 8.45
N PRO A 9 -0.81 -11.85 7.84
CA PRO A 9 -0.87 -12.32 6.47
C PRO A 9 -0.16 -11.37 5.50
N SER A 10 0.54 -11.98 4.56
CA SER A 10 1.62 -11.46 3.72
C SER A 10 1.23 -10.45 2.64
N GLU A 11 0.23 -9.60 2.85
CA GLU A 11 -0.20 -8.58 1.88
C GLU A 11 0.75 -7.38 1.90
N ARG A 12 1.95 -7.55 1.32
CA ARG A 12 2.94 -6.49 1.14
C ARG A 12 2.86 -5.90 -0.27
N PHE A 13 2.61 -4.60 -0.35
CA PHE A 13 2.78 -3.82 -1.55
C PHE A 13 4.27 -3.54 -1.80
N SER A 14 4.77 -3.98 -2.97
CA SER A 14 6.17 -3.80 -3.38
C SER A 14 6.35 -2.75 -4.50
N GLY A 15 5.24 -2.21 -5.02
CA GLY A 15 5.20 -1.44 -6.27
C GLY A 15 4.67 -2.27 -7.44
N THR A 16 4.56 -1.65 -8.61
CA THR A 16 4.14 -2.31 -9.86
C THR A 16 5.03 -1.86 -11.03
N GLU A 17 4.95 -2.54 -12.17
CA GLU A 17 5.74 -2.19 -13.36
C GLU A 17 5.48 -0.75 -13.86
N ARG A 18 4.30 -0.19 -13.57
CA ARG A 18 3.88 1.13 -14.03
C ARG A 18 4.06 2.22 -12.98
N TYR A 19 4.39 1.86 -11.73
CA TYR A 19 4.45 2.81 -10.63
C TYR A 19 5.67 2.58 -9.73
N VAL A 20 6.65 3.48 -9.88
CA VAL A 20 7.81 3.56 -9.01
C VAL A 20 7.41 4.28 -7.72
N ALA A 21 6.88 3.53 -6.77
CA ALA A 21 6.68 4.05 -5.42
C ALA A 21 8.04 4.27 -4.75
N THR A 22 8.22 5.42 -4.10
CA THR A 22 9.35 5.62 -3.17
C THR A 22 9.27 4.60 -2.03
N ASP A 23 10.39 4.29 -1.41
CA ASP A 23 10.42 3.35 -0.27
C ASP A 23 9.54 3.83 0.89
N ASP A 24 9.49 5.15 1.12
CA ASP A 24 8.60 5.77 2.10
C ASP A 24 7.12 5.53 1.80
N LEU A 25 6.74 5.62 0.53
CA LEU A 25 5.35 5.40 0.11
C LEU A 25 4.96 3.92 0.26
N LYS A 26 5.86 3.00 -0.10
CA LYS A 26 5.64 1.56 0.13
C LYS A 26 5.50 1.27 1.61
N MET A 27 6.34 1.88 2.46
CA MET A 27 6.27 1.72 3.90
C MET A 27 4.92 2.22 4.44
N ALA A 28 4.46 3.39 4.01
CA ALA A 28 3.18 3.96 4.44
C ALA A 28 2.00 3.07 4.06
N VAL A 29 1.97 2.53 2.83
CA VAL A 29 0.93 1.60 2.37
C VAL A 29 0.94 0.32 3.21
N ASN A 30 2.11 -0.32 3.37
CA ASN A 30 2.24 -1.55 4.14
C ASN A 30 1.89 -1.37 5.62
N ALA A 31 2.24 -0.21 6.20
CA ALA A 31 1.85 0.14 7.56
C ALA A 31 0.34 0.31 7.69
N ALA A 32 -0.30 1.01 6.75
CA ALA A 32 -1.75 1.20 6.74
C ALA A 32 -2.51 -0.12 6.62
N LEU A 33 -2.04 -1.02 5.74
CA LEU A 33 -2.58 -2.38 5.60
C LEU A 33 -2.44 -3.18 6.90
N SER A 34 -1.24 -3.18 7.49
CA SER A 34 -0.95 -3.93 8.71
C SER A 34 -1.75 -3.42 9.92
N LEU A 35 -1.95 -2.11 10.01
CA LEU A 35 -2.70 -1.48 11.09
C LEU A 35 -4.22 -1.47 10.83
N GLN A 36 -4.66 -1.86 9.63
CA GLN A 36 -6.04 -1.72 9.17
C GLN A 36 -6.57 -0.29 9.36
N ARG A 37 -5.72 0.70 9.11
CA ARG A 37 -6.06 2.13 9.26
C ARG A 37 -6.12 2.81 7.90
N PRO A 38 -7.00 3.80 7.71
CA PRO A 38 -7.06 4.57 6.48
C PRO A 38 -5.75 5.34 6.23
N LEU A 39 -5.31 5.40 4.98
CA LEU A 39 -4.15 6.17 4.52
C LEU A 39 -4.62 7.35 3.67
N LEU A 40 -4.26 8.58 4.07
CA LEU A 40 -4.52 9.79 3.31
C LEU A 40 -3.26 10.19 2.54
N VAL A 41 -3.31 10.12 1.21
CA VAL A 41 -2.21 10.54 0.35
C VAL A 41 -2.45 11.97 -0.13
N LYS A 42 -1.51 12.87 0.17
CA LYS A 42 -1.52 14.28 -0.27
C LYS A 42 -0.37 14.52 -1.26
N GLY A 43 -0.55 15.50 -2.14
CA GLY A 43 0.51 15.93 -3.07
C GLY A 43 -0.03 16.83 -4.17
N GLU A 44 0.87 17.49 -4.90
CA GLU A 44 0.53 18.41 -5.99
C GLU A 44 -0.31 17.75 -7.10
N PRO A 45 -1.16 18.50 -7.84
CA PRO A 45 -1.84 17.97 -9.02
C PRO A 45 -0.87 17.28 -9.99
N GLY A 46 -1.26 16.11 -10.53
CA GLY A 46 -0.41 15.37 -11.48
C GLY A 46 0.66 14.44 -10.87
N THR A 47 0.77 14.33 -9.54
CA THR A 47 1.76 13.45 -8.85
C THR A 47 1.38 11.96 -8.76
N GLY A 48 0.42 11.50 -9.59
CA GLY A 48 0.08 10.08 -9.67
C GLY A 48 -0.67 9.49 -8.47
N LYS A 49 -1.36 10.31 -7.66
CA LYS A 49 -2.16 9.84 -6.50
C LYS A 49 -3.28 8.86 -6.90
N THR A 50 -3.97 9.12 -8.00
CA THR A 50 -5.01 8.22 -8.54
C THR A 50 -4.40 6.90 -9.01
N MET A 51 -3.29 6.98 -9.75
CA MET A 51 -2.56 5.81 -10.22
C MET A 51 -2.06 4.95 -9.05
N LEU A 52 -1.59 5.56 -7.94
CA LEU A 52 -1.25 4.81 -6.74
C LEU A 52 -2.43 3.97 -6.22
N ALA A 53 -3.64 4.54 -6.17
CA ALA A 53 -4.81 3.81 -5.70
C ALA A 53 -5.17 2.63 -6.61
N GLU A 54 -5.09 2.83 -7.93
CA GLU A 54 -5.29 1.78 -8.94
C GLU A 54 -4.27 0.64 -8.80
N GLU A 55 -2.99 0.98 -8.69
CA GLU A 55 -1.90 0.01 -8.61
C GLU A 55 -1.89 -0.74 -7.27
N VAL A 56 -2.25 -0.07 -6.17
CA VAL A 56 -2.43 -0.72 -4.86
C VAL A 56 -3.63 -1.67 -4.89
N ALA A 57 -4.76 -1.26 -5.48
CA ALA A 57 -5.93 -2.12 -5.61
C ALA A 57 -5.63 -3.35 -6.48
N ALA A 58 -4.93 -3.17 -7.60
CA ALA A 58 -4.50 -4.24 -8.49
C ALA A 58 -3.54 -5.22 -7.78
N ALA A 59 -2.52 -4.70 -7.09
CA ALA A 59 -1.53 -5.52 -6.38
C ALA A 59 -2.13 -6.32 -5.22
N LEU A 60 -3.19 -5.81 -4.60
CA LEU A 60 -3.89 -6.48 -3.49
C LEU A 60 -5.10 -7.31 -3.96
N HIS A 61 -5.39 -7.34 -5.27
CA HIS A 61 -6.59 -7.96 -5.84
C HIS A 61 -7.90 -7.49 -5.17
N ARG A 62 -7.99 -6.18 -4.89
CA ARG A 62 -9.16 -5.57 -4.24
C ARG A 62 -9.91 -4.66 -5.20
N PRO A 63 -11.23 -4.50 -5.03
CA PRO A 63 -11.99 -3.53 -5.82
C PRO A 63 -11.53 -2.10 -5.49
N LEU A 64 -11.31 -1.28 -6.52
CA LEU A 64 -11.15 0.16 -6.37
C LEU A 64 -12.54 0.80 -6.35
N LEU A 65 -12.83 1.55 -5.29
CA LEU A 65 -14.05 2.34 -5.18
C LEU A 65 -13.71 3.78 -5.59
N GLN A 66 -14.38 4.30 -6.61
CA GLN A 66 -14.17 5.65 -7.17
C GLN A 66 -15.34 6.57 -6.84
#